data_AF-A0A097EN94-F1
#
_entry.id   AF-A0A097EN94-F1
#
_cell.length_a   1.000
_cell.length_b   1.000
_cell.length_c   1.000
_cell.angle_alpha   90.00
_cell.angle_beta   90.00
_cell.angle_gamma   90.00
#
_symmetry.space_group_name_H-M   'P 1'
#
loop_
_entity.id
_entity.type
_entity.pdbx_description
1 polymer ?
#
loop_
_entity_poly.entity_id
_entity_poly.type
_entity_poly.pdbx_seq_one_letter_code
_entity_poly.pdbx_strand_id
1 'polypeptide(L)'
;MTRFLYLIGAILLVLSLSSCGPKKDSELPQVYTGYTASFIYAKAHQQMQNEKYFDSIRSYKSLVAQYPFTPLAEKGMVDLVYVYYMDDESTMALALGQQFIKMYPYSKYKGYVYYMIGVVGFEDGRGLLQTYAPYDMNFHDPTGYKDAYTNFEKALQLDPKGGFVPDAKRRMVYINNVVAEYYNDIAHFYFKRGAYNAAIDRASQVVRNYPQSTSTEDALILTIRAYNKLKLFDQAKANIRVLKKNYPKSKFLKNLRPDGTEEPSWYETWFGWL
;
A
#
# COMPACT_ATOMS: atom_id res chain seq x y z
N MET A 1 40.92 -25.84 20.18
CA MET A 1 39.76 -25.42 19.35
C MET A 1 39.14 -24.11 19.82
N THR A 2 38.97 -23.87 21.13
CA THR A 2 38.38 -22.62 21.67
C THR A 2 39.15 -21.34 21.30
N ARG A 3 40.49 -21.35 21.31
CA ARG A 3 41.31 -20.19 20.89
C ARG A 3 41.18 -19.81 19.41
N PHE A 4 40.88 -20.79 18.55
CA PHE A 4 40.69 -20.55 17.11
C PHE A 4 39.31 -19.93 16.82
N LEU A 5 38.29 -20.31 17.60
CA LEU A 5 36.95 -19.71 17.56
C LEU A 5 36.95 -18.24 17.99
N TYR A 6 37.74 -17.87 19.01
CA TYR A 6 37.88 -16.46 19.41
C TYR A 6 38.57 -15.60 18.35
N LEU A 7 39.56 -16.15 17.63
CA LEU A 7 40.24 -15.45 16.54
C LEU A 7 39.31 -15.21 15.34
N ILE A 8 38.48 -16.20 14.97
CA ILE A 8 37.49 -16.04 13.90
C ILE A 8 36.42 -15.01 14.30
N GLY A 9 35.95 -15.04 15.56
CA GLY A 9 34.98 -14.06 16.07
C GLY A 9 35.52 -12.63 16.06
N ALA A 10 36.80 -12.43 16.42
CA ALA A 10 37.42 -11.11 16.39
C ALA A 10 37.59 -10.57 14.96
N ILE A 11 37.92 -11.42 13.98
CA ILE A 11 38.05 -11.02 12.57
C ILE A 11 36.69 -10.63 11.97
N LEU A 12 35.62 -11.38 12.28
CA LEU A 12 34.26 -11.04 11.87
C LEU A 12 33.77 -9.72 12.47
N LEU A 13 34.16 -9.42 13.72
CA LEU A 13 33.82 -8.15 14.37
C LEU A 13 34.54 -6.96 13.72
N VAL A 14 35.82 -7.10 13.34
CA VAL A 14 36.59 -6.04 12.67
C VAL A 14 36.09 -5.79 11.25
N LEU A 15 35.68 -6.84 10.52
CA LEU A 15 35.08 -6.70 9.19
C LEU A 15 33.71 -6.00 9.25
N SER A 16 32.94 -6.20 10.33
CA SER A 16 31.64 -5.50 10.52
C SER A 16 31.76 -4.01 10.83
N LEU A 17 32.93 -3.54 11.26
CA LEU A 17 33.19 -2.12 11.58
C LEU A 17 33.73 -1.31 10.39
N SER A 18 34.00 -1.93 9.24
CA SER A 18 34.64 -1.28 8.09
C SER A 18 33.66 -0.63 7.10
N SER A 19 32.36 -0.57 7.41
CA SER A 19 31.33 -0.11 6.46
C SER A 19 30.79 1.31 6.69
N CYS A 20 31.45 2.13 7.51
CA CYS A 20 31.02 3.52 7.74
C CYS A 20 32.18 4.50 7.45
N GLY A 21 32.39 4.81 6.16
CA GLY A 21 33.13 6.00 5.77
C GLY A 21 32.27 7.25 5.99
N PRO A 22 32.86 8.42 6.31
CA PRO A 22 32.09 9.65 6.47
C PRO A 22 31.42 10.02 5.15
N LYS A 23 30.07 9.95 5.11
CA LYS A 23 29.28 10.59 4.05
C LYS A 23 29.58 12.08 4.13
N LYS A 24 30.07 12.64 3.02
CA LYS A 24 30.40 14.06 2.87
C LYS A 24 29.09 14.84 2.76
N ASP A 25 28.40 15.01 3.89
CA ASP A 25 27.26 15.90 3.99
C ASP A 25 27.73 17.34 4.17
N SER A 26 26.93 18.25 3.61
CA SER A 26 26.96 19.70 3.79
C SER A 26 27.92 20.53 2.93
N GLU A 27 27.66 20.57 1.62
CA GLU A 27 27.56 21.87 0.94
C GLU A 27 26.29 21.84 0.08
N LEU A 28 25.40 22.81 0.27
CA LEU A 28 24.28 23.06 -0.66
C LEU A 28 24.87 23.08 -2.08
N PRO A 29 24.34 22.31 -3.05
CA PRO A 29 25.04 22.08 -4.30
C PRO A 29 24.94 23.33 -5.18
N GLN A 30 25.76 24.34 -4.93
CA GLN A 30 26.14 25.36 -5.91
C GLN A 30 27.16 24.79 -6.91
N VAL A 31 26.99 23.51 -7.28
CA VAL A 31 27.83 22.80 -8.27
C VAL A 31 27.72 23.43 -9.66
N TYR A 32 26.65 24.19 -9.89
CA TYR A 32 26.30 24.80 -11.17
C TYR A 32 26.20 26.32 -11.14
N THR A 33 26.96 27.01 -10.28
CA THR A 33 26.97 28.48 -10.27
C THR A 33 27.36 29.03 -11.65
N GLY A 34 26.55 29.94 -12.17
CA GLY A 34 26.75 30.55 -13.50
C GLY A 34 26.13 29.79 -14.68
N TYR A 35 25.57 28.59 -14.47
CA TYR A 35 24.85 27.86 -15.50
C TYR A 35 23.36 28.22 -15.52
N THR A 36 22.73 28.17 -16.70
CA THR A 36 21.29 28.49 -16.87
C THR A 36 20.39 27.40 -16.28
N ALA A 37 19.18 27.78 -15.84
CA ALA A 37 18.17 26.84 -15.34
C ALA A 37 17.88 25.68 -16.31
N SER A 38 17.81 25.98 -17.62
CA SER A 38 17.57 24.97 -18.65
C SER A 38 18.71 23.96 -18.75
N PHE A 39 19.96 24.41 -18.60
CA PHE A 39 21.12 23.51 -18.60
C PHE A 39 21.10 22.58 -17.39
N ILE A 40 20.87 23.13 -16.19
CA ILE A 40 20.84 22.33 -14.95
C ILE A 40 19.71 21.31 -15.02
N TYR A 41 18.51 21.72 -15.46
CA TYR A 41 17.38 20.80 -15.64
C TYR A 41 17.71 19.68 -16.64
N ALA A 42 18.24 20.02 -17.82
CA ALA A 42 18.60 19.02 -18.83
C ALA A 42 19.67 18.05 -18.31
N LYS A 43 20.66 18.56 -17.55
CA LYS A 43 21.71 17.74 -16.94
C LYS A 43 21.16 16.79 -15.88
N ALA A 44 20.30 17.29 -14.99
CA ALA A 44 19.62 16.49 -13.98
C ALA A 44 18.77 15.39 -14.62
N HIS A 45 17.98 15.76 -15.64
CA HIS A 45 17.13 14.83 -16.37
C HIS A 45 17.94 13.76 -17.11
N GLN A 46 19.07 14.13 -17.72
CA GLN A 46 20.00 13.18 -18.33
C GLN A 46 20.60 12.22 -17.28
N GLN A 47 20.98 12.71 -16.10
CA GLN A 47 21.50 11.86 -15.02
C GLN A 47 20.43 10.87 -14.53
N MET A 48 19.20 11.33 -14.36
CA MET A 48 18.04 10.49 -14.03
C MET A 48 17.82 9.38 -15.06
N GLN A 49 17.83 9.71 -16.35
CA GLN A 49 17.64 8.73 -17.43
C GLN A 49 18.77 7.69 -17.51
N ASN A 50 19.97 8.04 -17.04
CA ASN A 50 21.12 7.14 -16.95
C ASN A 50 21.23 6.44 -15.60
N GLU A 51 20.17 6.47 -14.77
CA GLU A 51 20.10 5.85 -13.44
C GLU A 51 21.17 6.37 -12.46
N LYS A 52 21.73 7.56 -12.73
CA LYS A 52 22.68 8.25 -11.83
C LYS A 52 21.90 9.08 -10.81
N TYR A 53 21.13 8.41 -9.96
CA TYR A 53 20.17 9.07 -9.08
C TYR A 53 20.84 10.04 -8.08
N PHE A 54 21.92 9.63 -7.43
CA PHE A 54 22.69 10.51 -6.54
C PHE A 54 23.11 11.84 -7.19
N ASP A 55 23.67 11.79 -8.41
CA ASP A 55 24.07 12.99 -9.16
C ASP A 55 22.86 13.81 -9.60
N SER A 56 21.79 13.14 -10.04
CA SER A 56 20.52 13.75 -10.43
C SER A 56 19.89 14.53 -9.28
N ILE A 57 19.88 13.95 -8.07
CA ILE A 57 19.39 14.60 -6.84
C ILE A 57 20.15 15.90 -6.61
N ARG A 58 21.48 15.89 -6.70
CA ARG A 58 22.31 17.09 -6.51
C ARG A 58 22.00 18.16 -7.54
N SER A 59 21.82 17.78 -8.81
CA SER A 59 21.50 18.71 -9.90
C SER A 59 20.11 19.32 -9.75
N TYR A 60 19.08 18.52 -9.44
CA TYR A 60 17.73 19.06 -9.19
C TYR A 60 17.67 19.93 -7.94
N LYS A 61 18.34 19.55 -6.84
CA LYS A 61 18.50 20.41 -5.65
C LYS A 61 19.13 21.74 -6.01
N SER A 62 20.18 21.72 -6.83
CA SER A 62 20.85 22.94 -7.33
C SER A 62 19.89 23.83 -8.14
N LEU A 63 19.12 23.23 -9.05
CA LEU A 63 18.11 23.93 -9.85
C LEU A 63 17.09 24.65 -8.95
N VAL A 64 16.51 23.94 -7.98
CA VAL A 64 15.48 24.47 -7.07
C VAL A 64 16.06 25.57 -6.17
N ALA A 65 17.31 25.43 -5.73
CA ALA A 65 17.98 26.41 -4.88
C ALA A 65 18.37 27.70 -5.64
N GLN A 66 18.88 27.58 -6.87
CA GLN A 66 19.34 28.72 -7.67
C GLN A 66 18.20 29.45 -8.40
N TYR A 67 17.16 28.72 -8.81
CA TYR A 67 16.07 29.25 -9.63
C TYR A 67 14.69 28.99 -9.00
N PRO A 68 14.46 29.35 -7.72
CA PRO A 68 13.20 29.09 -7.03
C PRO A 68 12.03 29.78 -7.74
N PHE A 69 10.83 29.21 -7.62
CA PHE A 69 9.57 29.72 -8.19
C PHE A 69 9.51 29.83 -9.73
N THR A 70 10.48 29.24 -10.45
CA THR A 70 10.41 29.14 -11.91
C THR A 70 9.63 27.89 -12.34
N PRO A 71 9.00 27.88 -13.53
CA PRO A 71 8.33 26.68 -14.05
C PRO A 71 9.27 25.46 -14.19
N LEU A 72 10.57 25.71 -14.44
CA LEU A 72 11.58 24.64 -14.48
C LEU A 72 11.91 24.10 -13.10
N ALA A 73 11.98 24.95 -12.06
CA ALA A 73 12.17 24.48 -10.70
C ALA A 73 10.93 23.72 -10.19
N GLU A 74 9.72 24.14 -10.54
CA GLU A 74 8.50 23.38 -10.26
C GLU A 74 8.58 21.98 -10.89
N LYS A 75 8.86 21.90 -12.19
CA LYS A 75 9.03 20.61 -12.89
C LYS A 75 10.18 19.79 -12.30
N GLY A 76 11.31 20.42 -11.99
CA GLY A 76 12.47 19.76 -11.40
C GLY A 76 12.20 19.22 -9.99
N MET A 77 11.35 19.89 -9.20
CA MET A 77 10.92 19.40 -7.90
C MET A 77 10.03 18.15 -8.03
N VAL A 78 9.17 18.11 -9.06
CA VAL A 78 8.37 16.91 -9.37
C VAL A 78 9.26 15.75 -9.76
N ASP A 79 10.22 15.98 -10.67
CA ASP A 79 11.18 14.96 -11.08
C ASP A 79 12.05 14.50 -9.90
N LEU A 80 12.43 15.41 -8.99
CA LEU A 80 13.19 15.08 -7.79
C LEU A 80 12.42 14.15 -6.83
N VAL A 81 11.10 14.28 -6.72
CA VAL A 81 10.28 13.30 -5.95
C VAL A 81 10.46 11.89 -6.51
N TYR A 82 10.40 11.76 -7.85
CA TYR A 82 10.62 10.47 -8.51
C TYR A 82 12.05 9.96 -8.33
N VAL A 83 13.05 10.83 -8.46
CA VAL A 83 14.45 10.43 -8.29
C VAL A 83 14.72 9.95 -6.87
N TYR A 84 14.19 10.62 -5.83
CA TYR A 84 14.31 10.13 -4.46
C TYR A 84 13.69 8.76 -4.27
N TYR A 85 12.52 8.52 -4.87
CA TYR A 85 11.89 7.21 -4.85
C TYR A 85 12.78 6.14 -5.52
N MET A 86 13.37 6.44 -6.67
CA MET A 86 14.26 5.52 -7.39
C MET A 86 15.61 5.28 -6.67
N ASP A 87 16.05 6.21 -5.83
CA ASP A 87 17.26 6.11 -5.01
C ASP A 87 17.01 5.44 -3.64
N ASP A 88 15.81 4.86 -3.43
CA ASP A 88 15.38 4.25 -2.16
C ASP A 88 15.30 5.24 -0.98
N GLU A 89 15.25 6.55 -1.27
CA GLU A 89 15.03 7.63 -0.30
C GLU A 89 13.54 7.98 -0.15
N SER A 90 12.70 6.98 0.12
CA SER A 90 11.24 7.10 0.23
C SER A 90 10.78 8.20 1.21
N THR A 91 11.45 8.35 2.35
CA THR A 91 11.15 9.40 3.34
C THR A 91 11.35 10.80 2.78
N MET A 92 12.41 10.99 1.98
CA MET A 92 12.71 12.25 1.30
C MET A 92 11.73 12.51 0.16
N ALA A 93 11.37 11.48 -0.62
CA ALA A 93 10.35 11.57 -1.66
C ALA A 93 9.00 12.02 -1.07
N LEU A 94 8.58 11.41 0.03
CA LEU A 94 7.34 11.73 0.74
C LEU A 94 7.34 13.18 1.26
N ALA A 95 8.41 13.57 1.97
CA ALA A 95 8.54 14.91 2.51
C ALA A 95 8.53 15.98 1.41
N LEU A 96 9.26 15.74 0.32
CA LEU A 96 9.32 16.65 -0.82
C LEU A 96 7.97 16.74 -1.53
N GLY A 97 7.27 15.63 -1.74
CA GLY A 97 5.95 15.60 -2.35
C GLY A 97 4.90 16.38 -1.53
N GLN A 98 4.90 16.21 -0.20
CA GLN A 98 4.04 16.98 0.70
C GLN A 98 4.37 18.47 0.68
N GLN A 99 5.66 18.82 0.63
CA GLN A 99 6.10 20.20 0.49
C GLN A 99 5.65 20.79 -0.85
N PHE A 100 5.77 20.04 -1.95
CA PHE A 100 5.35 20.47 -3.28
C PHE A 100 3.86 20.85 -3.31
N ILE A 101 3.00 20.00 -2.74
CA ILE A 101 1.55 20.24 -2.68
C ILE A 101 1.22 21.55 -1.94
N LYS A 102 1.98 21.87 -0.89
CA LYS A 102 1.81 23.11 -0.11
C LYS A 102 2.32 24.33 -0.88
N MET A 103 3.47 24.22 -1.53
CA MET A 103 4.11 25.33 -2.25
C MET A 103 3.43 25.64 -3.59
N TYR A 104 2.90 24.63 -4.29
CA TYR A 104 2.31 24.77 -5.62
C TYR A 104 0.87 24.23 -5.66
N PRO A 105 -0.09 24.87 -4.96
CA PRO A 105 -1.45 24.37 -4.84
C PRO A 105 -2.23 24.29 -6.16
N TYR A 106 -1.85 25.09 -7.17
CA TYR A 106 -2.46 25.17 -8.50
C TYR A 106 -1.62 24.51 -9.60
N SER A 107 -0.57 23.75 -9.24
CA SER A 107 0.27 23.06 -10.22
C SER A 107 -0.51 22.03 -11.03
N LYS A 108 -0.26 21.97 -12.33
CA LYS A 108 -0.75 20.88 -13.20
C LYS A 108 -0.13 19.52 -12.86
N TYR A 109 1.02 19.48 -12.19
CA TYR A 109 1.72 18.25 -11.81
C TYR A 109 1.23 17.68 -10.48
N LYS A 110 0.34 18.38 -9.78
CA LYS A 110 -0.16 18.00 -8.45
C LYS A 110 -0.78 16.59 -8.45
N GLY A 111 -1.50 16.22 -9.52
CA GLY A 111 -2.04 14.86 -9.68
C GLY A 111 -0.95 13.80 -9.67
N TYR A 112 0.13 14.00 -10.44
CA TYR A 112 1.27 13.08 -10.45
C TYR A 112 2.02 13.04 -9.10
N VAL A 113 2.15 14.17 -8.40
CA VAL A 113 2.78 14.19 -7.07
C VAL A 113 1.96 13.43 -6.04
N TYR A 114 0.63 13.56 -6.05
CA TYR A 114 -0.23 12.70 -5.22
C TYR A 114 -0.08 11.22 -5.58
N TYR A 115 0.07 10.89 -6.85
CA TYR A 115 0.35 9.51 -7.28
C TYR A 115 1.66 9.01 -6.67
N MET A 116 2.75 9.78 -6.76
CA MET A 116 4.04 9.38 -6.18
C MET A 116 3.99 9.21 -4.66
N ILE A 117 3.28 10.10 -3.94
CA ILE A 117 3.03 9.93 -2.50
C ILE A 117 2.28 8.62 -2.23
N GLY A 118 1.28 8.30 -3.06
CA GLY A 118 0.55 7.03 -2.98
C GLY A 118 1.44 5.82 -3.23
N VAL A 119 2.35 5.88 -4.22
CA VAL A 119 3.32 4.81 -4.51
C VAL A 119 4.24 4.58 -3.32
N VAL A 120 4.84 5.64 -2.77
CA VAL A 120 5.73 5.56 -1.60
C VAL A 120 5.00 4.95 -0.40
N GLY A 121 3.80 5.47 -0.06
CA GLY A 121 3.02 4.95 1.06
C GLY A 121 2.55 3.51 0.86
N PHE A 122 2.30 3.10 -0.39
CA PHE A 122 1.95 1.72 -0.73
C PHE A 122 3.10 0.74 -0.49
N GLU A 123 4.34 1.17 -0.76
CA GLU A 123 5.54 0.34 -0.63
C GLU A 123 6.07 0.30 0.81
N ASP A 124 5.97 1.40 1.55
CA ASP A 124 6.21 1.41 3.00
C ASP A 124 5.26 0.42 3.72
N GLY A 125 4.01 0.33 3.26
CA GLY A 125 3.04 -0.65 3.77
C GLY A 125 3.47 -2.11 3.54
N ARG A 126 4.27 -2.38 2.51
CA ARG A 126 4.77 -3.72 2.16
C ARG A 126 5.94 -4.19 3.04
N GLY A 127 6.81 -3.27 3.48
CA GLY A 127 8.00 -3.60 4.26
C GLY A 127 9.07 -4.36 3.46
N LEU A 128 10.35 -4.07 3.71
CA LEU A 128 11.50 -4.60 2.94
C LEU A 128 11.64 -6.15 2.95
N LEU A 129 10.99 -6.85 3.88
CA LEU A 129 11.03 -8.32 3.96
C LEU A 129 10.06 -9.03 2.99
N GLN A 130 9.16 -8.31 2.31
CA GLN A 130 8.16 -8.88 1.41
C GLN A 130 8.70 -9.37 0.06
N THR A 131 9.82 -8.82 -0.41
CA THR A 131 10.38 -9.21 -1.72
C THR A 131 10.91 -10.64 -1.72
N TYR A 132 11.19 -11.22 -0.53
CA TYR A 132 11.89 -12.49 -0.39
C TYR A 132 11.12 -13.58 0.39
N ALA A 133 10.00 -13.24 1.05
CA ALA A 133 9.13 -14.22 1.70
C ALA A 133 7.65 -13.79 1.58
N PRO A 134 6.72 -14.70 1.20
CA PRO A 134 5.29 -14.43 1.26
C PRO A 134 4.90 -14.32 2.74
N TYR A 135 4.85 -13.09 3.23
CA TYR A 135 4.38 -12.77 4.57
C TYR A 135 2.96 -12.21 4.48
N ASP A 136 2.02 -12.84 5.18
CA ASP A 136 0.60 -12.46 5.15
C ASP A 136 0.40 -11.08 5.77
N MET A 137 0.07 -10.10 4.93
CA MET A 137 -0.20 -8.72 5.32
C MET A 137 -1.45 -8.55 6.17
N ASN A 138 -2.31 -9.56 6.20
CA ASN A 138 -3.61 -9.54 6.87
C ASN A 138 -3.51 -9.37 8.40
N PHE A 139 -2.31 -9.37 8.97
CA PHE A 139 -2.07 -9.16 10.40
C PHE A 139 -1.55 -7.76 10.75
N HIS A 140 -1.17 -6.93 9.77
CA HIS A 140 -0.69 -5.56 9.99
C HIS A 140 -1.81 -4.52 9.87
N ASP A 141 -1.64 -3.38 10.55
CA ASP A 141 -2.58 -2.27 10.48
C ASP A 141 -2.69 -1.71 9.03
N PRO A 142 -3.88 -1.73 8.40
CA PRO A 142 -4.08 -1.26 7.03
C PRO A 142 -4.01 0.27 6.87
N THR A 143 -3.66 1.04 7.90
CA THR A 143 -3.61 2.52 7.85
C THR A 143 -2.75 3.03 6.69
N GLY A 144 -1.53 2.50 6.50
CA GLY A 144 -0.66 2.93 5.40
C GLY A 144 -1.30 2.69 4.01
N TYR A 145 -2.03 1.59 3.86
CA TYR A 145 -2.76 1.31 2.62
C TYR A 145 -3.93 2.25 2.39
N LYS A 146 -4.68 2.62 3.43
CA LYS A 146 -5.78 3.59 3.31
C LYS A 146 -5.26 4.97 2.95
N ASP A 147 -4.12 5.38 3.50
CA ASP A 147 -3.48 6.64 3.15
C ASP A 147 -2.99 6.62 1.70
N ALA A 148 -2.37 5.52 1.25
CA ALA A 148 -1.97 5.34 -0.14
C ALA A 148 -3.19 5.41 -1.09
N TYR A 149 -4.29 4.72 -0.76
CA TYR A 149 -5.53 4.75 -1.53
C TYR A 149 -6.08 6.18 -1.66
N THR A 150 -6.11 6.92 -0.56
CA THR A 150 -6.60 8.31 -0.53
C THR A 150 -5.74 9.22 -1.42
N ASN A 151 -4.43 8.99 -1.46
CA ASN A 151 -3.54 9.74 -2.35
C ASN A 151 -3.75 9.36 -3.82
N PHE A 152 -3.94 8.08 -4.14
CA PHE A 152 -4.31 7.66 -5.50
C PHE A 152 -5.65 8.24 -5.94
N GLU A 153 -6.65 8.26 -5.06
CA GLU A 153 -7.95 8.86 -5.35
C GLU A 153 -7.81 10.35 -5.70
N LYS A 154 -7.06 11.12 -4.89
CA LYS A 154 -6.74 12.52 -5.19
C LYS A 154 -6.00 12.69 -6.51
N ALA A 155 -5.04 11.80 -6.80
CA ALA A 155 -4.29 11.82 -8.05
C ALA A 155 -5.22 11.66 -9.26
N LEU A 156 -6.14 10.69 -9.21
CA LEU A 156 -7.12 10.44 -10.27
C LEU A 156 -8.15 11.58 -10.41
N GLN A 157 -8.54 12.22 -9.31
CA GLN A 157 -9.45 13.38 -9.36
C GLN A 157 -8.79 14.60 -10.02
N LEU A 158 -7.51 14.83 -9.74
CA LEU A 158 -6.78 15.99 -10.24
C LEU A 158 -6.26 15.82 -11.67
N ASP A 159 -5.81 14.61 -12.02
CA ASP A 159 -5.32 14.29 -13.37
C ASP A 159 -5.88 12.94 -13.85
N PRO A 160 -7.16 12.92 -14.30
CA PRO A 160 -7.85 11.70 -14.70
C PRO A 160 -7.34 11.11 -16.03
N LYS A 161 -6.51 11.84 -16.78
CA LYS A 161 -5.96 11.41 -18.08
C LYS A 161 -4.44 11.22 -18.05
N GLY A 162 -3.83 11.32 -16.87
CA GLY A 162 -2.40 11.11 -16.67
C GLY A 162 -1.95 9.70 -17.02
N GLY A 163 -0.70 9.55 -17.45
CA GLY A 163 -0.12 8.23 -17.80
C GLY A 163 -0.07 7.24 -16.64
N PHE A 164 -0.10 7.73 -15.39
CA PHE A 164 -0.08 6.92 -14.17
C PHE A 164 -1.46 6.32 -13.80
N VAL A 165 -2.54 6.76 -14.45
CA VAL A 165 -3.93 6.39 -14.10
C VAL A 165 -4.16 4.87 -14.10
N PRO A 166 -3.71 4.09 -15.11
CA PRO A 166 -3.90 2.64 -15.10
C PRO A 166 -3.17 1.97 -13.93
N ASP A 167 -1.99 2.47 -13.56
CA ASP A 167 -1.22 1.92 -12.45
C ASP A 167 -1.89 2.20 -11.10
N ALA A 168 -2.27 3.46 -10.87
CA ALA A 168 -3.00 3.87 -9.67
C ALA A 168 -4.26 3.04 -9.45
N LYS A 169 -5.06 2.81 -10.51
CA LYS A 169 -6.27 1.98 -10.42
C LYS A 169 -5.97 0.53 -10.04
N ARG A 170 -4.90 -0.08 -10.60
CA ARG A 170 -4.50 -1.44 -10.22
C ARG A 170 -4.09 -1.51 -8.75
N ARG A 171 -3.31 -0.54 -8.27
CA ARG A 171 -2.91 -0.46 -6.85
C ARG A 171 -4.11 -0.25 -5.94
N MET A 172 -5.07 0.61 -6.31
CA MET A 172 -6.32 0.81 -5.57
C MET A 172 -7.16 -0.46 -5.46
N VAL A 173 -7.27 -1.25 -6.54
CA VAL A 173 -7.95 -2.56 -6.52
C VAL A 173 -7.23 -3.52 -5.58
N TYR A 174 -5.89 -3.59 -5.64
CA TYR A 174 -5.10 -4.41 -4.73
C TYR A 174 -5.32 -4.00 -3.27
N ILE A 175 -5.23 -2.70 -2.96
CA ILE A 175 -5.46 -2.17 -1.61
C ILE A 175 -6.85 -2.58 -1.10
N ASN A 176 -7.89 -2.41 -1.91
CA ASN A 176 -9.25 -2.78 -1.52
C ASN A 176 -9.37 -4.28 -1.20
N ASN A 177 -8.69 -5.15 -1.94
CA ASN A 177 -8.67 -6.58 -1.65
C ASN A 177 -7.94 -6.87 -0.33
N VAL A 178 -6.74 -6.33 -0.12
CA VAL A 178 -5.95 -6.56 1.10
C VAL A 178 -6.69 -6.06 2.34
N VAL A 179 -7.28 -4.86 2.29
CA VAL A 179 -8.00 -4.30 3.43
C VAL A 179 -9.30 -5.04 3.69
N ALA A 180 -10.00 -5.51 2.65
CA ALA A 180 -11.17 -6.35 2.79
C ALA A 180 -10.83 -7.69 3.45
N GLU A 181 -9.73 -8.30 3.05
CA GLU A 181 -9.24 -9.57 3.59
C GLU A 181 -8.89 -9.44 5.07
N TYR A 182 -8.15 -8.39 5.44
CA TYR A 182 -7.85 -8.04 6.83
C TYR A 182 -9.11 -8.01 7.72
N TYR A 183 -10.14 -7.28 7.30
CA TYR A 183 -11.38 -7.19 8.08
C TYR A 183 -12.18 -8.50 8.09
N ASN A 184 -12.13 -9.25 7.01
CA ASN A 184 -12.78 -10.56 6.92
C ASN A 184 -12.13 -11.56 7.87
N ASP A 185 -10.80 -11.59 7.97
CA ASP A 185 -10.06 -12.45 8.90
C ASP A 185 -10.40 -12.12 10.36
N ILE A 186 -10.51 -10.84 10.70
CA ILE A 186 -10.99 -10.40 12.03
C ILE A 186 -12.43 -10.88 12.26
N ALA A 187 -13.30 -10.80 11.25
CA ALA A 187 -14.67 -11.28 11.37
C ALA A 187 -14.70 -12.79 11.67
N HIS A 188 -13.90 -13.59 10.96
CA HIS A 188 -13.75 -15.03 11.21
C HIS A 188 -13.20 -15.31 12.61
N PHE A 189 -12.22 -14.53 13.06
CA PHE A 189 -11.66 -14.64 14.41
C PHE A 189 -12.71 -14.43 15.51
N TYR A 190 -13.61 -13.45 15.34
CA TYR A 190 -14.73 -13.24 16.27
C TYR A 190 -15.78 -14.33 16.17
N PHE A 191 -16.11 -14.77 14.95
CA PHE A 191 -17.09 -15.83 14.74
C PHE A 191 -16.68 -17.13 15.43
N LYS A 192 -15.41 -17.55 15.27
CA LYS A 192 -14.85 -18.75 15.92
C LYS A 192 -14.93 -18.71 17.45
N ARG A 193 -14.95 -17.51 18.06
CA ARG A 193 -15.10 -17.30 19.50
C ARG A 193 -16.54 -17.15 19.98
N GLY A 194 -17.52 -17.29 19.09
CA GLY A 194 -18.93 -17.09 19.42
C GLY A 194 -19.34 -15.62 19.58
N ALA A 195 -18.46 -14.67 19.24
CA ALA A 195 -18.75 -13.24 19.28
C ALA A 195 -19.47 -12.79 18.00
N TYR A 196 -20.67 -13.33 17.77
CA TYR A 196 -21.38 -13.19 16.48
C TYR A 196 -21.72 -11.74 16.11
N ASN A 197 -22.10 -10.89 17.08
CA ASN A 197 -22.37 -9.47 16.81
C ASN A 197 -21.11 -8.73 16.30
N ALA A 198 -19.93 -9.03 16.89
CA ALA A 198 -18.67 -8.45 16.46
C ALA A 198 -18.25 -8.98 15.08
N ALA A 199 -18.48 -10.27 14.80
CA ALA A 199 -18.26 -10.85 13.48
C ALA A 199 -19.13 -10.16 12.40
N ILE A 200 -20.42 -9.93 12.69
CA ILE A 200 -21.34 -9.23 11.79
C ILE A 200 -20.87 -7.81 11.52
N ASP A 201 -20.45 -7.06 12.55
CA ASP A 201 -19.97 -5.70 12.36
C ASP A 201 -18.77 -5.65 11.40
N ARG A 202 -17.77 -6.50 11.64
CA ARG A 202 -16.56 -6.58 10.81
C ARG A 202 -16.85 -7.05 9.38
N ALA A 203 -17.63 -8.10 9.21
CA ALA A 203 -18.04 -8.57 7.89
C ALA A 203 -18.88 -7.52 7.13
N SER A 204 -19.74 -6.79 7.83
CA SER A 204 -20.51 -5.70 7.23
C SER A 204 -19.63 -4.54 6.76
N GLN A 205 -18.51 -4.26 7.44
CA GLN A 205 -17.53 -3.27 6.95
C GLN A 205 -16.93 -3.70 5.60
N VAL A 206 -16.65 -5.01 5.42
CA VAL A 206 -16.18 -5.54 4.14
C VAL A 206 -17.20 -5.31 3.04
N VAL A 207 -18.45 -5.74 3.27
CA VAL A 207 -19.52 -5.66 2.26
C VAL A 207 -19.86 -4.21 1.89
N ARG A 208 -19.86 -3.28 2.86
CA ARG A 208 -20.18 -1.87 2.61
C ARG A 208 -19.04 -1.11 1.95
N ASN A 209 -17.82 -1.28 2.43
CA ASN A 209 -16.69 -0.41 2.04
C ASN A 209 -15.89 -0.98 0.87
N TYR A 210 -15.90 -2.31 0.68
CA TYR A 210 -15.10 -2.98 -0.34
C TYR A 210 -15.93 -3.96 -1.18
N PRO A 211 -17.10 -3.56 -1.74
CA PRO A 211 -18.07 -4.47 -2.36
C PRO A 211 -17.58 -5.21 -3.61
N GLN A 212 -16.47 -4.77 -4.21
CA GLN A 212 -15.83 -5.40 -5.38
C GLN A 212 -14.64 -6.29 -4.99
N SER A 213 -14.37 -6.45 -3.69
CA SER A 213 -13.26 -7.27 -3.22
C SER A 213 -13.56 -8.75 -3.30
N THR A 214 -12.51 -9.56 -3.43
CA THR A 214 -12.61 -11.02 -3.40
C THR A 214 -13.16 -11.55 -2.08
N SER A 215 -12.99 -10.82 -0.97
CA SER A 215 -13.46 -11.21 0.37
C SER A 215 -14.94 -10.85 0.63
N THR A 216 -15.60 -10.12 -0.28
CA THR A 216 -16.99 -9.68 -0.07
C THR A 216 -17.98 -10.84 -0.02
N GLU A 217 -17.81 -11.85 -0.89
CA GLU A 217 -18.68 -13.03 -0.91
C GLU A 217 -18.60 -13.77 0.44
N ASP A 218 -17.38 -14.01 0.91
CA ASP A 218 -17.13 -14.74 2.15
C ASP A 218 -17.61 -13.96 3.39
N ALA A 219 -17.39 -12.65 3.43
CA ALA A 219 -17.94 -11.79 4.49
C ALA A 219 -19.48 -11.84 4.54
N LEU A 220 -20.14 -11.84 3.39
CA LEU A 220 -21.60 -11.97 3.31
C LEU A 220 -22.07 -13.35 3.82
N ILE A 221 -21.36 -14.43 3.46
CA ILE A 221 -21.61 -15.79 3.96
C ILE A 221 -21.43 -15.84 5.49
N LEU A 222 -20.35 -15.27 6.02
CA LEU A 222 -20.07 -15.23 7.44
C LEU A 222 -21.16 -14.47 8.21
N THR A 223 -21.67 -13.38 7.64
CA THR A 223 -22.79 -12.60 8.18
C THR A 223 -24.06 -13.44 8.27
N ILE A 224 -24.38 -14.22 7.23
CA ILE A 224 -25.53 -15.15 7.22
C ILE A 224 -25.35 -16.19 8.34
N ARG A 225 -24.18 -16.82 8.44
CA ARG A 225 -23.85 -17.80 9.49
C ARG A 225 -24.02 -17.20 10.88
N ALA A 226 -23.54 -15.98 11.10
CA ALA A 226 -23.63 -15.30 12.39
C ALA A 226 -25.09 -14.98 12.76
N TYR A 227 -25.90 -14.49 11.82
CA TYR A 227 -27.34 -14.29 12.05
C TYR A 227 -28.06 -15.59 12.41
N ASN A 228 -27.74 -16.70 11.74
CA ASN A 228 -28.30 -18.00 12.08
C ASN A 228 -27.92 -18.46 13.50
N LYS A 229 -26.67 -18.27 13.91
CA LYS A 229 -26.22 -18.59 15.29
C LYS A 229 -26.94 -17.73 16.34
N LEU A 230 -27.32 -16.51 15.99
CA LEU A 230 -28.13 -15.61 16.81
C LEU A 230 -29.65 -15.84 16.70
N LYS A 231 -30.10 -16.82 15.88
CA LYS A 231 -31.51 -17.09 15.58
C LYS A 231 -32.26 -15.90 14.96
N LEU A 232 -31.54 -15.04 14.25
CA LEU A 232 -32.05 -13.88 13.52
C LEU A 232 -32.34 -14.25 12.06
N PHE A 233 -33.33 -15.11 11.85
CA PHE A 233 -33.56 -15.77 10.56
C PHE A 233 -34.02 -14.83 9.45
N ASP A 234 -34.73 -13.75 9.76
CA ASP A 234 -35.20 -12.80 8.74
C ASP A 234 -34.03 -12.01 8.13
N GLN A 235 -33.07 -11.63 8.96
CA GLN A 235 -31.82 -10.99 8.57
C GLN A 235 -30.95 -11.95 7.75
N ALA A 236 -30.84 -13.22 8.18
CA ALA A 236 -30.15 -14.26 7.42
C ALA A 236 -30.78 -14.43 6.02
N LYS A 237 -32.12 -14.57 5.94
CA LYS A 237 -32.86 -14.66 4.67
C LYS A 237 -32.67 -13.44 3.77
N ALA A 238 -32.63 -12.23 4.36
CA ALA A 238 -32.35 -11.01 3.60
C ALA A 238 -30.96 -11.03 2.97
N ASN A 239 -29.93 -11.41 3.73
CA ASN A 239 -28.56 -11.53 3.22
C ASN A 239 -28.39 -12.66 2.19
N ILE A 240 -29.11 -13.77 2.35
CA ILE A 240 -29.18 -14.84 1.33
C ILE A 240 -29.73 -14.31 0.00
N ARG A 241 -30.76 -13.45 0.01
CA ARG A 241 -31.27 -12.82 -1.23
C ARG A 241 -30.20 -11.97 -1.91
N VAL A 242 -29.44 -11.19 -1.13
CA VAL A 242 -28.31 -10.39 -1.63
C VAL A 242 -27.23 -11.30 -2.23
N LEU A 243 -26.88 -12.39 -1.54
CA LEU A 243 -25.89 -13.37 -1.99
C LEU A 243 -26.33 -14.03 -3.30
N LYS A 244 -27.60 -14.47 -3.42
CA LYS A 244 -28.16 -15.05 -4.66
C LYS A 244 -28.11 -14.08 -5.83
N LYS A 245 -28.37 -12.79 -5.58
CA LYS A 245 -28.38 -11.77 -6.63
C LYS A 245 -26.97 -11.48 -7.16
N ASN A 246 -25.99 -11.36 -6.27
CA ASN A 246 -24.63 -10.93 -6.64
C ASN A 246 -23.66 -12.09 -6.92
N TYR A 247 -23.86 -13.25 -6.28
CA TYR A 247 -23.00 -14.43 -6.35
C TYR A 247 -23.81 -15.71 -6.62
N PRO A 248 -24.55 -15.80 -7.75
CA PRO A 248 -25.44 -16.93 -8.03
C PRO A 248 -24.73 -18.29 -8.13
N LYS A 249 -23.41 -18.29 -8.38
CA LYS A 249 -22.58 -19.50 -8.48
C LYS A 249 -21.87 -19.87 -7.17
N SER A 250 -22.16 -19.17 -6.07
CA SER A 250 -21.55 -19.40 -4.76
C SER A 250 -21.67 -20.86 -4.33
N LYS A 251 -20.58 -21.45 -3.82
CA LYS A 251 -20.60 -22.82 -3.26
C LYS A 251 -21.53 -22.91 -2.06
N PHE A 252 -21.59 -21.86 -1.25
CA PHE A 252 -22.47 -21.80 -0.08
C PHE A 252 -23.95 -21.99 -0.45
N LEU A 253 -24.39 -21.40 -1.56
CA LEU A 253 -25.78 -21.53 -2.01
C LEU A 253 -26.16 -22.95 -2.43
N LYS A 254 -25.18 -23.79 -2.83
CA LYS A 254 -25.43 -25.19 -3.20
C LYS A 254 -25.71 -26.07 -1.98
N ASN A 255 -25.11 -25.72 -0.85
CA ASN A 255 -25.21 -26.48 0.41
C ASN A 255 -26.24 -25.88 1.37
N LEU A 256 -27.00 -24.88 0.92
CA LEU A 256 -27.97 -24.16 1.74
C LEU A 256 -29.31 -24.92 1.77
N ARG A 257 -29.77 -25.27 2.97
CA ARG A 257 -31.07 -25.91 3.20
C ARG A 257 -32.22 -24.89 3.07
N PRO A 258 -33.46 -25.36 2.81
CA PRO A 258 -34.63 -24.48 2.70
C PRO A 258 -34.91 -23.63 3.95
N ASP A 259 -34.50 -24.10 5.13
CA ASP A 259 -34.63 -23.41 6.41
C ASP A 259 -33.57 -22.31 6.64
N GLY A 260 -32.61 -22.15 5.71
CA GLY A 260 -31.54 -21.17 5.78
C GLY A 260 -30.29 -21.64 6.52
N THR A 261 -30.25 -22.89 6.98
CA THR A 261 -29.06 -23.51 7.58
C THR A 261 -28.21 -24.23 6.52
N GLU A 262 -26.92 -24.45 6.79
CA GLU A 262 -26.07 -25.25 5.90
C GLU A 262 -26.26 -26.74 6.16
N GLU A 263 -26.19 -27.55 5.11
CA GLU A 263 -25.99 -28.98 5.27
C GLU A 263 -24.62 -29.22 5.92
N PRO A 264 -24.56 -29.93 7.06
CA PRO A 264 -23.28 -30.27 7.67
C PRO A 264 -22.47 -31.11 6.68
N SER A 265 -21.18 -30.80 6.59
CA SER A 265 -20.29 -31.56 5.72
C SER A 265 -20.24 -33.03 6.16
N TRP A 266 -19.96 -33.94 5.22
CA TRP A 266 -19.85 -35.38 5.51
C TRP A 266 -18.91 -35.66 6.69
N TYR A 267 -17.80 -34.90 6.83
CA TYR A 267 -16.88 -35.03 7.96
C TYR A 267 -17.46 -34.54 9.30
N GLU A 268 -18.28 -33.48 9.32
CA GLU A 268 -18.95 -32.97 10.53
C GLU A 268 -20.02 -33.94 11.01
N THR A 269 -20.76 -34.55 10.08
CA THR A 269 -21.73 -35.61 10.44
C THR A 269 -21.08 -36.88 10.97
N TRP A 270 -19.89 -37.25 10.47
CA TRP A 270 -19.23 -38.51 10.83
C TRP A 270 -18.32 -38.39 12.05
N PHE A 271 -17.66 -37.24 12.24
CA PHE A 271 -16.72 -37.00 13.35
C PHE A 271 -17.20 -35.96 14.37
N GLY A 272 -18.36 -35.32 14.21
CA GLY A 272 -18.85 -34.28 15.13
C GLY A 272 -19.25 -34.75 16.54
N TRP A 273 -19.17 -36.06 16.81
CA TRP A 273 -19.41 -36.67 18.14
C TRP A 273 -18.11 -36.98 18.89
N LEU A 274 -16.94 -36.72 18.28
CA LEU A 274 -15.62 -36.78 18.90
C LEU A 274 -15.21 -35.38 19.40
#